data_AF-A0A966Q1X0-F1
#
_entry.id   AF-A0A966Q1X0-F1
#
_cell.length_a   1.000
_cell.length_b   1.000
_cell.length_c   1.000
_cell.angle_alpha   90.00
_cell.angle_beta   90.00
_cell.angle_gamma   90.00
#
_symmetry.space_group_name_H-M   'P 1'
#
loop_
_entity.id
_entity.type
_entity.pdbx_description
1 polymer ?
#
loop_
_entity_poly.entity_id
_entity_poly.type
_entity_poly.pdbx_seq_one_letter_code
_entity_poly.pdbx_strand_id
1 'polypeptide(L)'
;MQSIKEIEIVLRNPENKQDTLSYFIDIEANEFNLRWLDALKKNLKNNLHLEKNYCWLGWATGARNIDYLCQQINQAIFQINCFNSQNIWGVAGLKEYEIRDYFTPDSVMYSPMEYKVGYPSKDPTALGANLKHEPMNRLHRYFEDLQGEVWNLSPYYRLADYQTKWAIRQLNDLCHELESWVLSYRKLLIEPEWQRPSQITTFLNAPRYNLQDSDYGLFLKNRYDRELGGVYLHWAQIGKTQFEVFRDEHGADIDAATCSAINSLKFYSGEFDVEWGRNVIENTHEWHAQEQRAFREWLARNGMDYNDPKLSLGYIKIGQVNLNKSFGTEDFAVILK
;
A
#
# COMPACT_ATOMS: atom_id res chain seq x y z
N MET A 1 -10.67 -0.54 24.98
CA MET A 1 -9.68 0.52 25.30
C MET A 1 -10.40 1.84 25.50
N GLN A 2 -9.86 2.74 26.32
CA GLN A 2 -10.42 4.09 26.44
C GLN A 2 -10.13 4.86 25.15
N SER A 3 -11.16 5.46 24.53
CA SER A 3 -11.03 6.31 23.34
C SER A 3 -10.80 7.77 23.77
N ILE A 4 -9.85 8.46 23.14
CA ILE A 4 -9.64 9.91 23.36
C ILE A 4 -10.49 10.78 22.43
N LYS A 5 -10.89 10.24 21.28
CA LYS A 5 -11.64 10.96 20.26
C LYS A 5 -12.27 9.95 19.30
N GLU A 6 -13.50 10.22 18.91
CA GLU A 6 -14.12 9.59 17.74
C GLU A 6 -13.97 10.52 16.53
N ILE A 7 -13.57 9.95 15.39
CA ILE A 7 -13.48 10.62 14.09
C ILE A 7 -14.57 10.04 13.19
N GLU A 8 -15.36 10.88 12.55
CA GLU A 8 -16.28 10.47 11.48
C GLU A 8 -15.58 10.67 10.12
N ILE A 9 -15.57 9.62 9.31
CA ILE A 9 -15.15 9.68 7.90
C ILE A 9 -16.40 9.59 7.04
N VAL A 10 -16.66 10.65 6.27
CA VAL A 10 -17.81 10.72 5.35
C VAL A 10 -17.32 10.45 3.93
N LEU A 11 -17.63 9.25 3.43
CA LEU A 11 -17.42 8.87 2.04
C LEU A 11 -18.57 9.43 1.20
N ARG A 12 -18.25 9.86 -0.02
CA ARG A 12 -19.23 10.42 -0.94
C ARG A 12 -19.13 9.71 -2.27
N ASN A 13 -20.26 9.20 -2.75
CA ASN A 13 -20.35 8.56 -4.04
C ASN A 13 -19.96 9.56 -5.15
N PRO A 14 -19.01 9.22 -6.05
CA PRO A 14 -18.59 10.13 -7.11
C PRO A 14 -19.68 10.37 -8.18
N GLU A 15 -20.60 9.42 -8.36
CA GLU A 15 -21.70 9.50 -9.34
C GLU A 15 -22.93 10.20 -8.76
N ASN A 16 -23.14 10.09 -7.44
CA ASN A 16 -24.20 10.79 -6.73
C ASN A 16 -23.66 11.46 -5.45
N LYS A 17 -23.35 12.75 -5.52
CA LYS A 17 -22.74 13.49 -4.39
C LYS A 17 -23.63 13.63 -3.14
N GLN A 18 -24.92 13.33 -3.24
CA GLN A 18 -25.84 13.31 -2.09
C GLN A 18 -25.87 11.94 -1.39
N ASP A 19 -25.39 10.90 -2.07
CA ASP A 19 -25.21 9.58 -1.50
C ASP A 19 -23.88 9.54 -0.74
N THR A 20 -23.98 9.36 0.57
CA THR A 20 -22.86 9.38 1.49
C THR A 20 -22.90 8.18 2.43
N LEU A 21 -21.73 7.64 2.73
CA LEU A 21 -21.54 6.58 3.71
C LEU A 21 -20.58 7.07 4.78
N SER A 22 -21.01 7.07 6.04
CA SER A 22 -20.16 7.42 7.18
C SER A 22 -19.66 6.18 7.89
N TYR A 23 -18.38 6.19 8.30
CA TYR A 23 -17.89 5.27 9.32
C TYR A 23 -17.12 6.03 10.40
N PHE A 24 -17.07 5.43 11.59
CA PHE A 24 -16.56 6.08 12.79
C PHE A 24 -15.31 5.36 13.31
N ILE A 25 -14.24 6.10 13.57
CA ILE A 25 -12.99 5.58 14.11
C ILE A 25 -12.87 6.03 15.58
N ASP A 26 -12.74 5.07 16.48
CA ASP A 26 -12.37 5.28 17.88
C ASP A 26 -10.84 5.28 18.01
N ILE A 27 -10.27 6.41 18.43
CA ILE A 27 -8.81 6.60 18.56
C ILE A 27 -8.34 6.17 19.96
N GLU A 28 -7.36 5.28 20.03
CA GLU A 28 -6.85 4.75 21.29
C GLU A 28 -6.18 5.84 22.15
N ALA A 29 -6.44 5.82 23.45
CA ALA A 29 -5.87 6.78 24.40
C ALA A 29 -4.38 6.51 24.67
N ASN A 30 -3.51 7.27 24.00
CA ASN A 30 -2.09 7.38 24.35
C ASN A 30 -1.49 8.71 23.83
N GLU A 31 -0.32 9.08 24.35
CA GLU A 31 0.34 10.35 23.99
C GLU A 31 0.70 10.45 22.51
N PHE A 32 1.10 9.33 21.89
CA PHE A 32 1.41 9.29 20.47
C PHE A 32 0.18 9.66 19.62
N ASN A 33 -0.98 9.07 19.92
CA ASN A 33 -2.23 9.31 19.20
C ASN A 33 -2.76 10.75 19.37
N LEU A 34 -2.47 11.41 20.50
CA LEU A 34 -2.75 12.84 20.65
C LEU A 34 -1.92 13.69 19.67
N ARG A 35 -0.63 13.35 19.49
CA ARG A 35 0.26 14.03 18.54
C ARG A 35 -0.09 13.70 17.08
N TRP A 36 -0.43 12.45 16.79
CA TRP A 36 -0.91 12.04 15.47
C TRP A 36 -2.21 12.77 15.10
N LEU A 37 -3.16 12.90 16.04
CA LEU A 37 -4.41 13.62 15.80
C LEU A 37 -4.17 15.10 15.49
N ASP A 38 -3.19 15.74 16.14
CA ASP A 38 -2.77 17.11 15.82
C ASP A 38 -2.17 17.19 14.39
N ALA A 39 -1.37 16.20 13.98
CA ALA A 39 -0.85 16.12 12.62
C ALA A 39 -1.97 15.97 11.57
N LEU A 40 -2.95 15.08 11.80
CA LEU A 40 -4.11 14.94 10.93
C LEU A 40 -4.92 16.25 10.84
N LYS A 41 -5.18 16.90 11.98
CA LYS A 41 -5.87 18.21 12.01
C LYS A 41 -5.12 19.27 11.21
N LYS A 42 -3.78 19.31 11.28
CA LYS A 42 -2.95 20.22 10.49
C LYS A 42 -3.08 19.94 9.00
N ASN A 43 -3.03 18.67 8.57
CA ASN A 43 -3.23 18.28 7.17
C ASN A 43 -4.57 18.80 6.63
N LEU A 44 -5.65 18.60 7.41
CA LEU A 44 -7.00 19.06 7.06
C LEU A 44 -7.11 20.59 7.05
N LYS A 45 -6.59 21.27 8.07
CA LYS A 45 -6.61 22.74 8.18
C LYS A 45 -5.85 23.42 7.06
N ASN A 46 -4.74 22.81 6.62
CA ASN A 46 -3.92 23.31 5.52
C ASN A 46 -4.47 22.93 4.14
N ASN A 47 -5.60 22.21 4.08
CA ASN A 47 -6.23 21.76 2.84
C ASN A 47 -5.24 21.02 1.91
N LEU A 48 -4.44 20.12 2.50
CA LEU A 48 -3.52 19.30 1.72
C LEU A 48 -4.30 18.41 0.75
N HIS A 49 -3.72 18.16 -0.43
CA HIS A 49 -4.37 17.34 -1.45
C HIS A 49 -4.39 15.86 -1.00
N LEU A 50 -5.59 15.33 -0.74
CA LEU A 50 -5.81 13.92 -0.46
C LEU A 50 -5.72 13.11 -1.76
N GLU A 51 -4.91 12.06 -1.78
CA GLU A 51 -4.65 11.21 -2.94
C GLU A 51 -5.77 10.20 -3.21
N LYS A 52 -6.93 10.71 -3.64
CA LYS A 52 -8.16 9.90 -3.80
C LYS A 52 -8.09 8.85 -4.91
N ASN A 53 -7.16 9.02 -5.84
CA ASN A 53 -6.89 8.11 -6.96
C ASN A 53 -6.11 6.85 -6.55
N TYR A 54 -5.51 6.84 -5.35
CA TYR A 54 -4.81 5.69 -4.76
C TYR A 54 -5.20 5.57 -3.28
N CYS A 55 -6.46 5.21 -3.06
CA CYS A 55 -7.07 5.20 -1.72
C CYS A 55 -7.68 3.85 -1.38
N TRP A 56 -8.28 3.14 -2.34
CA TRP A 56 -9.03 1.92 -2.10
C TRP A 56 -8.35 0.74 -2.79
N LEU A 57 -7.59 -0.05 -2.04
CA LEU A 57 -6.84 -1.18 -2.59
C LEU A 57 -7.59 -2.49 -2.39
N GLY A 58 -7.48 -3.40 -3.35
CA GLY A 58 -7.95 -4.78 -3.19
C GLY A 58 -9.47 -4.97 -3.21
N TRP A 59 -10.23 -3.98 -3.69
CA TRP A 59 -11.69 -4.08 -3.88
C TRP A 59 -12.03 -4.74 -5.22
N ALA A 60 -11.98 -6.07 -5.25
CA ALA A 60 -12.05 -6.86 -6.49
C ALA A 60 -13.38 -6.73 -7.27
N THR A 61 -14.47 -6.37 -6.60
CA THR A 61 -15.81 -6.18 -7.19
C THR A 61 -16.13 -4.72 -7.53
N GLY A 62 -15.20 -3.79 -7.25
CA GLY A 62 -15.40 -2.36 -7.48
C GLY A 62 -15.29 -1.94 -8.95
N ALA A 63 -15.68 -0.70 -9.24
CA ALA A 63 -15.61 -0.13 -10.58
C ALA A 63 -14.17 0.06 -11.10
N ARG A 64 -13.19 0.18 -10.21
CA ARG A 64 -11.75 0.24 -10.54
C ARG A 64 -11.19 -1.17 -10.76
N ASN A 65 -11.69 -1.85 -11.79
CA ASN A 65 -11.28 -3.20 -12.15
C ASN A 65 -9.98 -3.23 -12.98
N ILE A 66 -9.49 -4.43 -13.31
CA ILE A 66 -8.27 -4.61 -14.09
C ILE A 66 -8.26 -3.86 -15.43
N ASP A 67 -9.38 -3.83 -16.16
CA ASP A 67 -9.49 -3.10 -17.42
C ASP A 67 -9.27 -1.60 -17.21
N TYR A 68 -9.97 -1.04 -16.22
CA TYR A 68 -9.83 0.37 -15.85
C TYR A 68 -8.39 0.69 -15.42
N LEU A 69 -7.78 -0.14 -14.57
CA LEU A 69 -6.41 0.08 -14.10
C LEU A 69 -5.39 0.02 -15.24
N CYS A 70 -5.51 -0.95 -16.14
CA CYS A 70 -4.68 -1.02 -17.35
C CYS A 70 -4.83 0.23 -18.23
N GLN A 71 -6.07 0.72 -18.41
CA GLN A 71 -6.32 1.96 -19.14
C GLN A 71 -5.67 3.18 -18.47
N GLN A 72 -5.74 3.30 -17.14
CA GLN A 72 -5.08 4.38 -16.40
C GLN A 72 -3.56 4.32 -16.53
N ILE A 73 -2.96 3.13 -16.48
CA ILE A 73 -1.52 2.93 -16.69
C ILE A 73 -1.12 3.41 -18.10
N ASN A 74 -1.86 2.98 -19.12
CA ASN A 74 -1.59 3.40 -20.50
C ASN A 74 -1.78 4.90 -20.71
N GLN A 75 -2.73 5.54 -20.02
CA GLN A 75 -2.91 7.00 -20.05
C GLN A 75 -1.72 7.74 -19.43
N ALA A 76 -1.19 7.25 -18.31
CA ALA A 76 0.02 7.80 -17.70
C ALA A 76 1.23 7.66 -18.64
N ILE A 77 1.43 6.48 -19.22
CA ILE A 77 2.48 6.21 -20.22
C ILE A 77 2.33 7.15 -21.44
N PHE A 78 1.11 7.32 -21.94
CA PHE A 78 0.82 8.22 -23.06
C PHE A 78 1.24 9.67 -22.74
N GLN A 79 0.86 10.19 -21.57
CA GLN A 79 1.26 11.54 -21.15
C GLN A 79 2.79 11.69 -21.08
N ILE A 80 3.49 10.70 -20.54
CA ILE A 80 4.96 10.68 -20.45
C ILE A 80 5.59 10.69 -21.86
N ASN A 81 5.12 9.83 -22.75
CA ASN A 81 5.62 9.77 -24.13
C ASN A 81 5.31 11.06 -24.93
N CYS A 82 4.15 11.68 -24.70
CA CYS A 82 3.82 12.98 -25.27
C CYS A 82 4.83 14.04 -24.83
N PHE A 83 5.18 14.10 -23.55
CA PHE A 83 6.20 15.02 -23.05
C PHE A 83 7.59 14.71 -23.63
N ASN A 84 7.98 13.43 -23.66
CA ASN A 84 9.23 12.97 -24.26
C ASN A 84 9.38 13.46 -25.72
N SER A 85 8.32 13.38 -26.53
CA SER A 85 8.35 13.80 -27.94
C SER A 85 8.55 15.31 -28.16
N GLN A 86 8.34 16.15 -27.13
CA GLN A 86 8.70 17.57 -27.18
C GLN A 86 10.21 17.80 -27.08
N ASN A 87 10.99 16.75 -26.81
CA ASN A 87 12.45 16.74 -26.75
C ASN A 87 13.05 17.70 -25.70
N ILE A 88 12.28 18.09 -24.67
CA ILE A 88 12.76 18.95 -23.57
C ILE A 88 13.91 18.26 -22.83
N TRP A 89 13.79 16.96 -22.57
CA TRP A 89 14.86 16.15 -21.97
C TRP A 89 16.11 16.08 -22.84
N GLY A 90 15.96 15.89 -24.16
CA GLY A 90 17.09 15.84 -25.09
C GLY A 90 17.82 17.18 -25.23
N VAL A 91 17.09 18.30 -25.24
CA VAL A 91 17.69 19.65 -25.22
C VAL A 91 18.51 19.88 -23.93
N ALA A 92 18.09 19.29 -22.82
CA ALA A 92 18.82 19.31 -21.55
C ALA A 92 19.97 18.27 -21.48
N GLY A 93 20.24 17.53 -22.56
CA GLY A 93 21.31 16.54 -22.64
C GLY A 93 20.98 15.16 -22.05
N LEU A 94 19.71 14.89 -21.73
CA LEU A 94 19.25 13.59 -21.28
C LEU A 94 18.92 12.68 -22.48
N LYS A 95 19.05 11.37 -22.30
CA LYS A 95 18.60 10.40 -23.29
C LYS A 95 17.07 10.44 -23.39
N GLU A 96 16.55 10.28 -24.59
CA GLU A 96 15.12 10.01 -24.81
C GLU A 96 14.62 8.84 -23.93
N TYR A 97 13.44 9.00 -23.35
CA TYR A 97 12.80 7.99 -22.49
C TYR A 97 11.41 7.67 -23.03
N GLU A 98 11.37 6.77 -24.02
CA GLU A 98 10.13 6.25 -24.60
C GLU A 98 9.73 4.94 -23.91
N ILE A 99 8.50 4.88 -23.40
CA ILE A 99 7.90 3.66 -22.85
C ILE A 99 7.04 3.00 -23.92
N ARG A 100 7.43 1.82 -24.39
CA ARG A 100 6.74 1.08 -25.47
C ARG A 100 5.76 0.02 -24.99
N ASP A 101 5.75 -0.27 -23.69
CA ASP A 101 4.82 -1.23 -23.12
C ASP A 101 3.38 -0.72 -23.24
N TYR A 102 2.46 -1.66 -23.50
CA TYR A 102 1.02 -1.40 -23.50
C TYR A 102 0.35 -2.47 -22.64
N PHE A 103 -0.32 -2.03 -21.58
CA PHE A 103 -0.87 -2.89 -20.55
C PHE A 103 -2.32 -3.26 -20.88
N THR A 104 -2.60 -4.56 -20.90
CA THR A 104 -3.94 -5.16 -20.99
C THR A 104 -4.13 -6.17 -19.86
N PRO A 105 -5.37 -6.55 -19.50
CA PRO A 105 -5.60 -7.61 -18.53
C PRO A 105 -4.80 -8.88 -18.82
N ASP A 106 -4.77 -9.31 -20.08
CA ASP A 106 -4.01 -10.50 -20.51
C ASP A 106 -2.50 -10.30 -20.39
N SER A 107 -1.99 -9.09 -20.54
CA SER A 107 -0.55 -8.84 -20.39
C SER A 107 -0.08 -8.95 -18.94
N VAL A 108 -0.95 -8.63 -17.97
CA VAL A 108 -0.59 -8.53 -16.54
C VAL A 108 -1.10 -9.67 -15.67
N MET A 109 -2.10 -10.43 -16.14
CA MET A 109 -2.70 -11.53 -15.39
C MET A 109 -2.92 -12.74 -16.30
N TYR A 110 -2.75 -13.94 -15.77
CA TYR A 110 -3.18 -15.15 -16.46
C TYR A 110 -4.71 -15.25 -16.42
N SER A 111 -5.35 -15.28 -17.59
CA SER A 111 -6.81 -15.29 -17.69
C SER A 111 -7.41 -16.50 -16.93
N PRO A 112 -8.35 -16.28 -16.00
CA PRO A 112 -9.05 -17.38 -15.32
C PRO A 112 -9.98 -18.17 -16.28
N MET A 113 -10.22 -17.67 -17.49
CA MET A 113 -10.96 -18.40 -18.53
C MET A 113 -10.11 -19.42 -19.27
N GLU A 114 -8.80 -19.17 -19.37
CA GLU A 114 -7.85 -20.02 -20.10
C GLU A 114 -7.08 -20.96 -19.16
N TYR A 115 -6.82 -20.51 -17.94
CA TYR A 115 -6.02 -21.23 -16.96
C TYR A 115 -6.86 -21.61 -15.74
N LYS A 116 -6.63 -22.81 -15.23
CA LYS A 116 -7.24 -23.28 -13.98
C LYS A 116 -6.88 -22.32 -12.84
N VAL A 117 -7.87 -21.91 -12.06
CA VAL A 117 -7.65 -21.12 -10.85
C VAL A 117 -7.29 -22.04 -9.69
N GLY A 118 -6.22 -21.72 -8.96
CA GLY A 118 -5.75 -22.51 -7.82
C GLY A 118 -4.40 -22.04 -7.33
N TYR A 119 -3.69 -22.91 -6.59
CA TYR A 119 -2.38 -22.61 -6.01
C TYR A 119 -1.25 -23.21 -6.84
N PRO A 120 -0.39 -22.40 -7.51
CA PRO A 120 0.77 -22.90 -8.26
C PRO A 120 1.71 -23.78 -7.43
N SER A 121 1.82 -23.51 -6.12
CA SER A 121 2.61 -24.33 -5.18
C SER A 121 2.07 -25.74 -4.97
N LYS A 122 0.78 -25.99 -5.26
CA LYS A 122 0.13 -27.31 -5.18
C LYS A 122 -0.09 -27.93 -6.56
N ASP A 123 -0.36 -27.10 -7.55
CA ASP A 123 -0.59 -27.47 -8.95
C ASP A 123 0.05 -26.40 -9.84
N PRO A 124 1.24 -26.66 -10.43
CA PRO A 124 1.95 -25.68 -11.26
C PRO A 124 1.17 -25.19 -12.49
N THR A 125 0.11 -25.89 -12.89
CA THR A 125 -0.75 -25.50 -14.02
C THR A 125 -1.88 -24.54 -13.61
N ALA A 126 -2.10 -24.37 -12.30
CA ALA A 126 -3.18 -23.54 -11.76
C ALA A 126 -2.80 -22.05 -11.74
N LEU A 127 -2.52 -21.51 -12.91
CA LEU A 127 -2.06 -20.13 -13.10
C LEU A 127 -3.19 -19.10 -13.17
N GLY A 128 -4.45 -19.51 -13.32
CA GLY A 128 -5.58 -18.58 -13.46
C GLY A 128 -5.63 -17.55 -12.34
N ALA A 129 -5.83 -16.28 -12.72
CA ALA A 129 -5.82 -15.11 -11.84
C ALA A 129 -4.49 -14.85 -11.09
N ASN A 130 -3.36 -15.44 -11.50
CA ASN A 130 -2.04 -15.03 -10.98
C ASN A 130 -1.51 -13.82 -11.77
N LEU A 131 -0.82 -12.93 -11.05
CA LEU A 131 -0.13 -11.78 -11.61
C LEU A 131 1.09 -12.25 -12.43
N LYS A 132 1.35 -11.57 -13.54
CA LYS A 132 2.57 -11.72 -14.33
C LYS A 132 3.57 -10.69 -13.83
N HIS A 133 4.57 -11.13 -13.07
CA HIS A 133 5.54 -10.23 -12.43
C HIS A 133 6.38 -9.41 -13.42
N GLU A 134 6.77 -9.99 -14.57
CA GLU A 134 7.63 -9.30 -15.55
C GLU A 134 7.08 -7.94 -16.04
N PRO A 135 5.83 -7.83 -16.55
CA PRO A 135 5.22 -6.54 -16.85
C PRO A 135 5.21 -5.55 -15.67
N MET A 136 4.91 -6.04 -14.46
CA MET A 136 4.82 -5.19 -13.26
C MET A 136 6.20 -4.68 -12.84
N ASN A 137 7.23 -5.51 -12.94
CA ASN A 137 8.63 -5.13 -12.70
C ASN A 137 9.09 -4.05 -13.69
N ARG A 138 8.69 -4.14 -14.97
CA ARG A 138 8.98 -3.08 -15.95
C ARG A 138 8.25 -1.79 -15.62
N LEU A 139 6.98 -1.86 -15.24
CA LEU A 139 6.20 -0.70 -14.80
C LEU A 139 6.84 0.01 -13.60
N HIS A 140 7.24 -0.75 -12.58
CA HIS A 140 7.99 -0.25 -11.43
C HIS A 140 9.29 0.44 -11.85
N ARG A 141 10.07 -0.19 -12.73
CA ARG A 141 11.34 0.36 -13.20
C ARG A 141 11.17 1.69 -13.94
N TYR A 142 10.13 1.84 -14.74
CA TYR A 142 9.84 3.12 -15.40
C TYR A 142 9.62 4.25 -14.40
N PHE A 143 8.88 3.98 -13.32
CA PHE A 143 8.72 4.93 -12.23
C PHE A 143 10.06 5.26 -11.56
N GLU A 144 10.86 4.26 -11.21
CA GLU A 144 12.15 4.44 -10.53
C GLU A 144 13.10 5.29 -11.37
N ASP A 145 13.26 4.98 -12.65
CA ASP A 145 14.12 5.72 -13.58
C ASP A 145 13.63 7.17 -13.76
N LEU A 146 12.31 7.37 -13.92
CA LEU A 146 11.74 8.67 -14.21
C LEU A 146 11.59 9.56 -12.99
N GLN A 147 11.27 9.03 -11.81
CA GLN A 147 11.14 9.84 -10.59
C GLN A 147 12.47 10.00 -9.86
N GLY A 148 13.27 8.94 -9.80
CA GLY A 148 14.43 8.83 -8.91
C GLY A 148 14.03 8.65 -7.45
N GLU A 149 15.01 8.84 -6.57
CA GLU A 149 14.84 8.65 -5.12
C GLU A 149 14.27 9.91 -4.45
N VAL A 150 13.69 9.77 -3.25
CA VAL A 150 13.16 10.90 -2.46
C VAL A 150 14.20 12.00 -2.26
N TRP A 151 15.44 11.60 -1.98
CA TRP A 151 16.54 12.51 -1.65
C TRP A 151 17.28 12.99 -2.90
N ASN A 152 17.04 12.35 -4.04
CA ASN A 152 17.68 12.65 -5.30
C ASN A 152 16.74 12.39 -6.47
N LEU A 153 15.78 13.30 -6.64
CA LEU A 153 14.88 13.29 -7.79
C LEU A 153 15.70 13.26 -9.08
N SER A 154 15.28 12.41 -10.02
CA SER A 154 15.95 12.24 -11.29
C SER A 154 15.95 13.56 -12.09
N PRO A 155 16.92 13.76 -13.00
CA PRO A 155 16.88 14.87 -13.95
C PRO A 155 15.59 14.89 -14.79
N TYR A 156 15.06 13.72 -15.14
CA TYR A 156 13.80 13.57 -15.88
C TYR A 156 12.64 14.21 -15.11
N TYR A 157 12.48 13.85 -13.83
CA TYR A 157 11.41 14.37 -12.98
C TYR A 157 11.53 15.88 -12.78
N ARG A 158 12.74 16.41 -12.55
CA ARG A 158 12.93 17.85 -12.30
C ARG A 158 12.46 18.70 -13.49
N LEU A 159 12.79 18.25 -14.70
CA LEU A 159 12.47 18.92 -15.96
C LEU A 159 11.04 18.71 -16.44
N ALA A 160 10.37 17.65 -15.97
CA ALA A 160 8.99 17.35 -16.33
C ALA A 160 8.02 18.46 -15.91
N ASP A 161 6.99 18.69 -16.73
CA ASP A 161 5.87 19.56 -16.37
C ASP A 161 4.96 18.91 -15.30
N TYR A 162 3.98 19.65 -14.79
CA TYR A 162 3.10 19.16 -13.73
C TYR A 162 2.29 17.92 -14.12
N GLN A 163 1.82 17.85 -15.37
CA GLN A 163 1.03 16.71 -15.86
C GLN A 163 1.90 15.45 -15.99
N THR A 164 3.14 15.61 -16.43
CA THR A 164 4.10 14.52 -16.58
C THR A 164 4.62 14.05 -15.22
N LYS A 165 4.88 14.97 -14.27
CA LYS A 165 5.19 14.61 -12.87
C LYS A 165 4.08 13.80 -12.23
N TRP A 166 2.82 14.20 -12.47
CA TRP A 166 1.65 13.44 -12.03
C TRP A 166 1.62 12.06 -12.66
N ALA A 167 1.77 11.97 -14.00
CA ALA A 167 1.77 10.70 -14.71
C ALA A 167 2.89 9.75 -14.25
N ILE A 168 4.11 10.26 -14.02
CA ILE A 168 5.22 9.48 -13.47
C ILE A 168 4.83 8.89 -12.11
N ARG A 169 4.28 9.70 -11.21
CA ARG A 169 3.80 9.22 -9.90
C ARG A 169 2.74 8.14 -10.04
N GLN A 170 1.80 8.30 -10.98
CA GLN A 170 0.74 7.32 -11.23
C GLN A 170 1.26 5.96 -11.67
N LEU A 171 2.45 5.86 -12.29
CA LEU A 171 3.02 4.56 -12.63
C LEU A 171 3.22 3.68 -11.38
N ASN A 172 3.69 4.25 -10.28
CA ASN A 172 3.86 3.52 -9.01
C ASN A 172 2.53 3.17 -8.36
N ASP A 173 1.67 4.18 -8.20
CA ASP A 173 0.38 4.04 -7.53
C ASP A 173 -0.49 2.97 -8.22
N LEU A 174 -0.62 3.07 -9.55
CA LEU A 174 -1.41 2.13 -10.34
C LEU A 174 -0.79 0.73 -10.40
N CYS A 175 0.54 0.63 -10.32
CA CYS A 175 1.20 -0.67 -10.25
C CYS A 175 0.80 -1.43 -8.98
N HIS A 176 0.91 -0.78 -7.82
CA HIS A 176 0.51 -1.37 -6.54
C HIS A 176 -1.01 -1.59 -6.44
N GLU A 177 -1.82 -0.69 -6.99
CA GLU A 177 -3.29 -0.87 -7.04
C GLU A 177 -3.66 -2.10 -7.87
N LEU A 178 -3.04 -2.27 -9.05
CA LEU A 178 -3.26 -3.42 -9.93
C LEU A 178 -2.81 -4.73 -9.29
N GLU A 179 -1.62 -4.75 -8.68
CA GLU A 179 -1.13 -5.93 -7.95
C GLU A 179 -2.08 -6.30 -6.81
N SER A 180 -2.48 -5.33 -5.98
CA SER A 180 -3.43 -5.54 -4.89
C SER A 180 -4.79 -6.05 -5.40
N TRP A 181 -5.27 -5.51 -6.53
CA TRP A 181 -6.50 -5.95 -7.15
C TRP A 181 -6.40 -7.40 -7.63
N VAL A 182 -5.32 -7.80 -8.32
CA VAL A 182 -5.15 -9.17 -8.82
C VAL A 182 -5.06 -10.17 -7.67
N LEU A 183 -4.32 -9.83 -6.60
CA LEU A 183 -4.24 -10.67 -5.40
C LEU A 183 -5.61 -10.87 -4.74
N SER A 184 -6.38 -9.78 -4.57
CA SER A 184 -7.75 -9.86 -4.03
C SER A 184 -8.71 -10.58 -4.96
N TYR A 185 -8.64 -10.35 -6.27
CA TYR A 185 -9.49 -11.01 -7.26
C TYR A 185 -9.25 -12.52 -7.27
N ARG A 186 -7.98 -12.95 -7.20
CA ARG A 186 -7.65 -14.36 -7.05
C ARG A 186 -8.26 -14.95 -5.78
N LYS A 187 -8.20 -14.24 -4.65
CA LYS A 187 -8.84 -14.66 -3.39
C LYS A 187 -10.37 -14.73 -3.52
N LEU A 188 -11.01 -13.76 -4.16
CA LEU A 188 -12.43 -13.80 -4.45
C LEU A 188 -12.87 -15.09 -5.19
N LEU A 189 -12.01 -15.66 -6.03
CA LEU A 189 -12.33 -16.87 -6.79
C LEU A 189 -12.13 -18.18 -6.00
N ILE A 190 -11.21 -18.22 -5.03
CA ILE A 190 -10.83 -19.48 -4.34
C ILE A 190 -11.20 -19.50 -2.86
N GLU A 191 -11.08 -18.36 -2.19
CA GLU A 191 -11.26 -18.18 -0.74
C GLU A 191 -11.68 -16.73 -0.44
N PRO A 192 -12.95 -16.37 -0.73
CA PRO A 192 -13.43 -14.99 -0.66
C PRO A 192 -13.26 -14.33 0.71
N GLU A 193 -13.22 -15.12 1.78
CA GLU A 193 -13.00 -14.67 3.16
C GLU A 193 -11.58 -14.14 3.42
N TRP A 194 -10.64 -14.41 2.50
CA TRP A 194 -9.24 -13.97 2.57
C TRP A 194 -8.92 -12.86 1.58
N GLN A 195 -9.93 -12.19 1.02
CA GLN A 195 -9.71 -10.90 0.38
C GLN A 195 -9.14 -9.91 1.41
N ARG A 196 -8.25 -9.02 0.96
CA ARG A 196 -7.55 -8.05 1.81
C ARG A 196 -7.74 -6.61 1.31
N PRO A 197 -9.01 -6.12 1.22
CA PRO A 197 -9.23 -4.73 0.90
C PRO A 197 -8.68 -3.83 1.99
N SER A 198 -8.15 -2.69 1.60
CA SER A 198 -7.65 -1.68 2.53
C SER A 198 -7.96 -0.28 2.02
N GLN A 199 -7.94 0.67 2.94
CA GLN A 199 -7.99 2.09 2.65
C GLN A 199 -6.65 2.71 3.01
N ILE A 200 -6.04 3.45 2.09
CA ILE A 200 -4.86 4.28 2.32
C ILE A 200 -5.30 5.74 2.34
N THR A 201 -4.99 6.46 3.42
CA THR A 201 -5.32 7.88 3.56
C THR A 201 -4.05 8.71 3.56
N THR A 202 -3.59 9.08 2.36
CA THR A 202 -2.36 9.85 2.13
C THR A 202 -2.63 11.25 1.61
N PHE A 203 -1.79 12.20 2.02
CA PHE A 203 -1.84 13.58 1.57
C PHE A 203 -0.54 13.94 0.86
N LEU A 204 -0.64 14.56 -0.32
CA LEU A 204 0.54 15.06 -1.02
C LEU A 204 1.28 16.08 -0.16
N ASN A 205 2.57 15.83 0.06
CA ASN A 205 3.46 16.64 0.88
C ASN A 205 3.01 16.77 2.35
N ALA A 206 2.39 15.72 2.91
CA ALA A 206 2.13 15.65 4.35
C ALA A 206 3.40 15.92 5.17
N PRO A 207 3.37 16.83 6.15
CA PRO A 207 4.50 17.04 7.06
C PRO A 207 4.84 15.77 7.82
N ARG A 208 6.13 15.44 7.86
CA ARG A 208 6.70 14.32 8.62
C ARG A 208 7.24 14.81 9.95
N TYR A 209 6.98 14.03 11.00
CA TYR A 209 7.41 14.29 12.36
C TYR A 209 8.20 13.10 12.88
N ASN A 210 9.25 13.32 13.68
CA ASN A 210 10.02 12.22 14.25
C ASN A 210 9.20 11.43 15.27
N LEU A 211 9.28 10.11 15.21
CA LEU A 211 8.87 9.24 16.32
C LEU A 211 9.75 9.51 17.54
N GLN A 212 9.13 9.62 18.71
CA GLN A 212 9.83 9.72 19.98
C GLN A 212 10.30 8.33 20.43
N ASP A 213 11.30 8.26 21.32
CA ASP A 213 11.83 6.99 21.80
C ASP A 213 10.76 6.07 22.41
N SER A 214 9.79 6.64 23.12
CA SER A 214 8.63 5.94 23.68
C SER A 214 7.71 5.32 22.63
N ASP A 215 7.64 5.92 21.44
CA ASP A 215 6.67 5.54 20.40
C ASP A 215 7.04 4.21 19.75
N TYR A 216 8.33 3.90 19.69
CA TYR A 216 8.82 2.63 19.14
C TYR A 216 8.31 1.41 19.91
N GLY A 217 7.99 1.57 21.21
CA GLY A 217 7.37 0.52 22.00
C GLY A 217 5.96 0.13 21.51
N LEU A 218 5.30 0.97 20.71
CA LEU A 218 3.98 0.67 20.14
C LEU A 218 4.02 -0.40 19.05
N PHE A 219 5.13 -0.51 18.30
CA PHE A 219 5.32 -1.61 17.33
C PHE A 219 5.31 -2.97 18.03
N LEU A 220 5.86 -3.04 19.24
CA LEU A 220 5.93 -4.29 19.99
C LEU A 220 4.55 -4.77 20.46
N LYS A 221 3.57 -3.86 20.61
CA LYS A 221 2.23 -4.18 21.13
C LYS A 221 1.38 -4.91 20.11
N ASN A 222 1.40 -4.46 18.86
CA ASN A 222 0.56 -5.01 17.80
C ASN A 222 1.32 -5.95 16.87
N ARG A 223 2.65 -5.81 16.74
CA ARG A 223 3.45 -6.57 15.77
C ARG A 223 2.80 -6.48 14.38
N TYR A 224 2.75 -7.60 13.67
CA TYR A 224 2.16 -7.70 12.34
C TYR A 224 0.68 -8.11 12.36
N ASP A 225 0.03 -8.12 13.53
CA ASP A 225 -1.39 -8.41 13.62
C ASP A 225 -2.21 -7.31 12.91
N ARG A 226 -3.20 -7.74 12.14
CA ARG A 226 -4.13 -6.87 11.41
C ARG A 226 -5.56 -7.31 11.67
N GLU A 227 -6.41 -6.38 12.05
CA GLU A 227 -7.80 -6.65 12.43
C GLU A 227 -8.76 -5.93 11.48
N LEU A 228 -9.94 -6.50 11.27
CA LEU A 228 -11.02 -5.86 10.53
C LEU A 228 -11.38 -4.52 11.19
N GLY A 229 -11.36 -3.45 10.41
CA GLY A 229 -11.56 -2.08 10.90
C GLY A 229 -10.39 -1.53 11.70
N GLY A 230 -9.26 -2.24 11.80
CA GLY A 230 -8.07 -1.74 12.47
C GLY A 230 -7.52 -0.52 11.72
N VAL A 231 -7.21 0.55 12.46
CA VAL A 231 -6.62 1.78 11.91
C VAL A 231 -5.16 1.84 12.33
N TYR A 232 -4.28 1.90 11.33
CA TYR A 232 -2.83 1.79 11.52
C TYR A 232 -2.11 3.02 11.01
N LEU A 233 -0.98 3.34 11.63
CA LEU A 233 -0.12 4.40 11.15
C LEU A 233 0.38 4.07 9.74
N HIS A 234 0.16 5.00 8.81
CA HIS A 234 0.65 4.89 7.45
C HIS A 234 2.18 4.95 7.42
N TRP A 235 2.80 4.16 6.55
CA TRP A 235 4.25 4.13 6.39
C TRP A 235 4.74 5.35 5.60
N ALA A 236 4.92 6.47 6.29
CA ALA A 236 5.25 7.77 5.70
C ALA A 236 6.73 7.91 5.25
N GLN A 237 7.39 6.82 4.86
CA GLN A 237 8.82 6.76 4.51
C GLN A 237 9.06 5.83 3.32
N ILE A 238 10.04 6.14 2.46
CA ILE A 238 10.43 5.25 1.35
C ILE A 238 11.55 4.31 1.78
N GLY A 239 11.47 3.07 1.31
CA GLY A 239 12.39 1.98 1.59
C GLY A 239 11.60 0.69 1.86
N LYS A 240 12.29 -0.45 1.85
CA LYS A 240 11.66 -1.73 2.22
C LYS A 240 11.73 -1.91 3.74
N THR A 241 10.68 -2.49 4.31
CA THR A 241 10.71 -3.04 5.65
C THR A 241 11.52 -4.34 5.67
N GLN A 242 12.01 -4.73 6.85
CA GLN A 242 12.64 -6.03 7.06
C GLN A 242 11.72 -7.18 6.62
N PHE A 243 10.41 -7.05 6.84
CA PHE A 243 9.44 -8.08 6.53
C PHE A 243 9.16 -8.20 5.02
N GLU A 244 9.13 -7.08 4.29
CA GLU A 244 9.07 -7.09 2.82
C GLU A 244 10.32 -7.74 2.23
N VAL A 245 11.51 -7.37 2.71
CA VAL A 245 12.75 -8.03 2.27
C VAL A 245 12.72 -9.53 2.54
N PHE A 246 12.30 -9.95 3.73
CA PHE A 246 12.16 -11.37 4.05
C PHE A 246 11.25 -12.11 3.06
N ARG A 247 10.13 -11.51 2.67
CA ARG A 247 9.17 -12.11 1.73
C ARG A 247 9.71 -12.14 0.30
N ASP A 248 10.26 -11.02 -0.16
CA ASP A 248 10.78 -10.84 -1.52
C ASP A 248 11.97 -11.76 -1.79
N GLU A 249 12.87 -11.89 -0.82
CA GLU A 249 14.10 -12.69 -0.93
C GLU A 249 13.90 -14.14 -0.46
N HIS A 250 12.66 -14.55 -0.19
CA HIS A 250 12.31 -15.89 0.31
C HIS A 250 13.14 -16.32 1.53
N GLY A 251 13.47 -15.39 2.42
CA GLY A 251 14.28 -15.63 3.61
C GLY A 251 15.77 -15.88 3.36
N ALA A 252 16.30 -15.49 2.20
CA ALA A 252 17.74 -15.44 1.98
C ALA A 252 18.43 -14.45 2.93
N ASP A 253 19.68 -14.72 3.31
CA ASP A 253 20.41 -13.86 4.24
C ASP A 253 20.75 -12.50 3.60
N ILE A 254 20.75 -11.46 4.43
CA ILE A 254 20.99 -10.08 4.01
C ILE A 254 22.43 -9.96 3.51
N ASP A 255 22.60 -9.49 2.28
CA ASP A 255 23.89 -9.04 1.77
C ASP A 255 24.03 -7.50 1.87
N ALA A 256 25.18 -6.98 1.44
CA ALA A 256 25.44 -5.53 1.50
C ALA A 256 24.46 -4.69 0.67
N ALA A 257 23.92 -5.23 -0.44
CA ALA A 257 22.93 -4.55 -1.27
C ALA A 257 21.55 -4.57 -0.60
N THR A 258 21.14 -5.71 -0.05
CA THR A 258 19.88 -5.87 0.70
C THR A 258 19.84 -4.99 1.95
N CYS A 259 20.98 -4.82 2.65
CA CYS A 259 21.08 -3.98 3.84
C CYS A 259 20.81 -2.49 3.55
N SER A 260 21.17 -2.00 2.36
CA SER A 260 20.99 -0.60 1.98
C SER A 260 19.53 -0.22 1.67
N ALA A 261 18.68 -1.20 1.36
CA ALA A 261 17.27 -1.00 1.04
C ALA A 261 16.33 -1.02 2.27
N ILE A 262 16.78 -1.62 3.39
CA ILE A 262 16.00 -1.72 4.61
C ILE A 262 15.98 -0.38 5.35
N ASN A 263 14.79 0.13 5.64
CA ASN A 263 14.66 1.42 6.32
C ASN A 263 13.52 1.43 7.34
N SER A 264 13.83 1.13 8.61
CA SER A 264 12.87 1.17 9.72
C SER A 264 12.20 2.55 9.85
N LEU A 265 10.90 2.56 10.14
CA LEU A 265 10.12 3.80 10.24
C LEU A 265 10.63 4.69 11.37
N LYS A 266 10.96 5.93 11.03
CA LYS A 266 11.41 6.97 11.97
C LYS A 266 10.48 8.17 12.03
N PHE A 267 9.55 8.26 11.08
CA PHE A 267 8.65 9.38 10.93
C PHE A 267 7.20 8.93 10.98
N TYR A 268 6.34 9.81 11.50
CA TYR A 268 4.90 9.71 11.36
C TYR A 268 4.38 10.99 10.69
N SER A 269 3.20 10.89 10.08
CA SER A 269 2.44 12.01 9.54
C SER A 269 0.98 11.93 10.04
N GLY A 270 0.12 12.83 9.59
CA GLY A 270 -1.33 12.74 9.83
C GLY A 270 -2.06 11.72 8.94
N GLU A 271 -1.31 10.84 8.27
CA GLU A 271 -1.83 9.80 7.37
C GLU A 271 -2.12 8.51 8.14
N PHE A 272 -2.99 7.67 7.60
CA PHE A 272 -3.38 6.40 8.22
C PHE A 272 -3.96 5.43 7.19
N ASP A 273 -3.89 4.14 7.53
CA ASP A 273 -4.48 3.07 6.76
C ASP A 273 -5.60 2.41 7.56
N VAL A 274 -6.64 1.92 6.87
CA VAL A 274 -7.71 1.12 7.47
C VAL A 274 -7.70 -0.25 6.82
N GLU A 275 -7.68 -1.29 7.65
CA GLU A 275 -7.80 -2.67 7.21
C GLU A 275 -9.27 -3.05 7.08
N TRP A 276 -9.68 -3.50 5.88
CA TRP A 276 -11.03 -4.03 5.65
C TRP A 276 -11.04 -5.54 5.44
N GLY A 277 -9.87 -6.18 5.42
CA GLY A 277 -9.72 -7.64 5.45
C GLY A 277 -10.11 -8.25 6.80
N ARG A 278 -10.48 -9.54 6.76
CA ARG A 278 -10.68 -10.34 7.98
C ARG A 278 -9.42 -10.36 8.85
N ASN A 279 -9.58 -10.49 10.17
CA ASN A 279 -8.46 -10.57 11.11
C ASN A 279 -7.37 -11.57 10.65
N VAL A 280 -6.12 -11.13 10.72
CA VAL A 280 -4.91 -11.93 10.57
C VAL A 280 -4.08 -11.63 11.81
N ILE A 281 -4.20 -12.52 12.81
CA ILE A 281 -3.52 -12.41 14.10
C ILE A 281 -2.70 -13.69 14.28
N GLU A 282 -1.46 -13.55 14.77
CA GLU A 282 -0.53 -14.68 14.91
C GLU A 282 -1.15 -15.85 15.68
N ASN A 283 -1.89 -15.55 16.76
CA ASN A 283 -2.45 -16.57 17.65
C ASN A 283 -3.72 -17.26 17.10
N THR A 284 -4.30 -16.79 15.98
CA THR A 284 -5.55 -17.34 15.45
C THR A 284 -5.38 -18.08 14.12
N HIS A 285 -4.23 -17.92 13.45
CA HIS A 285 -3.99 -18.51 12.13
C HIS A 285 -2.63 -19.19 12.04
N GLU A 286 -2.62 -20.52 11.97
CA GLU A 286 -1.38 -21.32 11.96
C GLU A 286 -0.44 -20.95 10.81
N TRP A 287 -0.98 -20.65 9.62
CA TRP A 287 -0.15 -20.24 8.48
C TRP A 287 0.58 -18.91 8.77
N HIS A 288 -0.07 -17.98 9.48
CA HIS A 288 0.54 -16.70 9.84
C HIS A 288 1.56 -16.90 10.98
N ALA A 289 1.24 -17.75 11.96
CA ALA A 289 2.18 -18.15 13.01
C ALA A 289 3.45 -18.80 12.45
N GLN A 290 3.33 -19.62 11.40
CA GLN A 290 4.48 -20.21 10.70
C GLN A 290 5.35 -19.14 10.04
N GLU A 291 4.74 -18.20 9.33
CA GLU A 291 5.46 -17.09 8.70
C GLU A 291 6.16 -16.21 9.74
N GLN A 292 5.50 -15.87 10.85
CA GLN A 292 6.09 -15.09 11.94
C GLN A 292 7.24 -15.83 12.62
N ARG A 293 7.16 -17.16 12.80
CA ARG A 293 8.28 -17.98 13.29
C ARG A 293 9.47 -17.93 12.33
N ALA A 294 9.25 -18.17 11.05
CA ALA A 294 10.30 -18.14 10.03
C ALA A 294 10.96 -16.75 9.95
N PHE A 295 10.17 -15.67 10.07
CA PHE A 295 10.69 -14.32 10.09
C PHE A 295 11.56 -14.05 11.33
N ARG A 296 11.14 -14.49 12.52
CA ARG A 296 11.96 -14.37 13.75
C ARG A 296 13.28 -15.12 13.64
N GLU A 297 13.26 -16.33 13.08
CA GLU A 297 14.48 -17.10 12.81
C GLU A 297 15.39 -16.37 11.82
N TRP A 298 14.83 -15.81 10.75
CA TRP A 298 15.57 -15.02 9.78
C TRP A 298 16.22 -13.78 10.39
N LEU A 299 15.49 -13.03 11.23
CA LEU A 299 16.04 -11.87 11.95
C LEU A 299 17.24 -12.28 12.83
N ALA A 300 17.09 -13.35 13.61
CA ALA A 300 18.14 -13.84 14.49
C ALA A 300 19.41 -14.27 13.71
N ARG A 301 19.24 -14.96 12.57
CA ARG A 301 20.36 -15.34 11.69
C ARG A 301 21.10 -14.12 11.11
N ASN A 302 20.40 -13.00 10.93
CA ASN A 302 20.94 -11.75 10.41
C ASN A 302 21.33 -10.75 11.52
N GLY A 303 21.46 -11.20 12.78
CA GLY A 303 21.94 -10.39 13.89
C GLY A 303 20.96 -9.29 14.37
N MET A 304 19.68 -9.41 14.02
CA MET A 304 18.62 -8.48 14.43
C MET A 304 17.79 -9.08 15.57
N ASP A 305 17.57 -8.30 16.62
CA ASP A 305 16.70 -8.70 17.73
C ASP A 305 15.23 -8.34 17.42
N TYR A 306 14.37 -9.36 17.33
CA TYR A 306 12.92 -9.19 17.12
C TYR A 306 12.24 -8.28 18.17
N ASN A 307 12.83 -8.17 19.36
CA ASN A 307 12.32 -7.32 20.43
C ASN A 307 12.96 -5.94 20.48
N ASP A 308 13.89 -5.62 19.59
CA ASP A 308 14.40 -4.25 19.46
C ASP A 308 13.30 -3.35 18.86
N PRO A 309 12.72 -2.42 19.65
CA PRO A 309 11.67 -1.54 19.17
C PRO A 309 12.17 -0.59 18.07
N LYS A 310 13.48 -0.32 17.97
CA LYS A 310 14.07 0.58 16.96
C LYS A 310 14.10 -0.02 15.56
N LEU A 311 13.89 -1.33 15.44
CA LEU A 311 13.70 -1.96 14.14
C LEU A 311 12.31 -1.71 13.56
N SER A 312 11.37 -1.17 14.34
CA SER A 312 10.01 -0.84 13.90
C SER A 312 9.27 -2.04 13.27
N LEU A 313 9.48 -3.23 13.84
CA LEU A 313 8.92 -4.49 13.34
C LEU A 313 7.43 -4.62 13.68
N GLY A 314 6.58 -4.22 12.74
CA GLY A 314 5.13 -4.33 12.84
C GLY A 314 4.42 -3.02 12.54
N TYR A 315 3.24 -2.85 13.13
CA TYR A 315 2.38 -1.69 12.90
C TYR A 315 2.07 -0.97 14.22
N ILE A 316 2.02 0.36 14.19
CA ILE A 316 1.44 1.14 15.27
C ILE A 316 -0.07 1.21 15.02
N LYS A 317 -0.86 0.58 15.89
CA LYS A 317 -2.33 0.71 15.86
C LYS A 317 -2.72 2.06 16.47
N ILE A 318 -3.45 2.85 15.69
CA ILE A 318 -3.94 4.18 16.07
C ILE A 318 -5.34 4.07 16.69
N GLY A 319 -6.18 3.22 16.11
CA GLY A 319 -7.59 3.16 16.46
C GLY A 319 -8.29 1.96 15.88
N GLN A 320 -9.60 1.95 16.06
CA GLN A 320 -10.49 0.90 15.60
C GLN A 320 -11.77 1.52 15.03
N VAL A 321 -12.21 1.07 13.87
CA VAL A 321 -13.52 1.42 13.34
C VAL A 321 -14.60 0.79 14.22
N ASN A 322 -15.58 1.58 14.62
CA ASN A 322 -16.77 1.11 15.30
C ASN A 322 -17.72 0.47 14.28
N LEU A 323 -17.51 -0.82 14.00
CA LEU A 323 -18.20 -1.55 12.93
C LEU A 323 -19.72 -1.59 13.14
N ASN A 324 -20.19 -1.86 14.36
CA ASN A 324 -21.63 -1.87 14.66
C ASN A 324 -22.27 -0.49 14.45
N LYS A 325 -21.62 0.60 14.87
CA LYS A 325 -22.14 1.95 14.65
C LYS A 325 -22.13 2.34 13.16
N SER A 326 -21.11 1.91 12.43
CA SER A 326 -20.88 2.29 11.03
C SER A 326 -21.74 1.47 10.05
N PHE A 327 -21.92 0.17 10.32
CA PHE A 327 -22.50 -0.79 9.37
C PHE A 327 -23.62 -1.65 9.97
N GLY A 328 -23.89 -1.55 11.28
CA GLY A 328 -24.87 -2.40 11.96
C GLY A 328 -24.45 -3.86 12.12
N THR A 329 -23.19 -4.19 11.83
CA THR A 329 -22.64 -5.54 11.86
C THR A 329 -21.12 -5.53 12.03
N GLU A 330 -20.57 -6.65 12.49
CA GLU A 330 -19.13 -6.95 12.50
C GLU A 330 -18.76 -8.01 11.45
N ASP A 331 -19.74 -8.46 10.66
CA ASP A 331 -19.53 -9.46 9.62
C ASP A 331 -18.82 -8.84 8.41
N PHE A 332 -17.55 -9.22 8.25
CA PHE A 332 -16.69 -8.91 7.10
C PHE A 332 -17.41 -9.02 5.74
N ALA A 333 -18.12 -10.12 5.49
CA ALA A 333 -18.72 -10.39 4.19
C ALA A 333 -19.94 -9.49 3.90
N VAL A 334 -20.55 -8.93 4.96
CA VAL A 334 -21.61 -7.94 4.84
C VAL A 334 -21.01 -6.54 4.64
N ILE A 335 -19.93 -6.21 5.37
CA ILE A 335 -19.26 -4.90 5.28
C ILE A 335 -18.64 -4.65 3.91
N LEU A 336 -18.15 -5.70 3.23
CA LEU A 336 -17.55 -5.56 1.89
C LEU A 336 -18.54 -5.33 0.74
N LYS A 337 -19.85 -5.47 0.98
CA LYS A 337 -20.89 -5.27 -0.04
C LYS A 337 -21.36 -3.83 -0.02
#